data_AF-A0A2U3LUE7-F1
#
_entry.id   AF-A0A2U3LUE7-F1
#
_cell.length_a   1.000
_cell.length_b   1.000
_cell.length_c   1.000
_cell.angle_alpha   90.00
_cell.angle_beta   90.00
_cell.angle_gamma   90.00
#
_symmetry.space_group_name_H-M   'P 1'
#
loop_
_entity.id
_entity.type
_entity.pdbx_description
1 polymer ?
#
loop_
_entity_poly.entity_id
_entity_poly.type
_entity_poly.pdbx_seq_one_letter_code
_entity_poly.pdbx_strand_id
1 'polypeptide(L)'
;MAKEMPMKAKISIAVIAALTAIAGISLVYSQQKGLSGNPASPNAQKMAALQEALKNGLLTQQEYDAKVAQLSAGSGIDSKKKAALDEALKSGLMTQDEYDAKLQEYRTGAAPAKAAATAPVRPAAPVTNTDPSRITWKTVSIYDPVFGMVAFTGSIPSDWKFEGAILRGSCGGGAIPVFRAYSPDELTGVQLMPVITWDYAQDSQVVQYLANTGTACHFRAPESAAEILRGMAPQLRPRSQLGPVTPPPPAAAARFAEALRGLNQQAVAQAAGFGRADQAGRWSGDFQRIRLSYNYSPGHPVEETLFAQVLVLDSIAPVPPRFSRAQHTIISFSGIRAPQGRLDSSESLLQRVSQSFAKETPYKQAEVAFQQQLFQKIADLAAQGDRQRQMIIDAGQANINAMNQSGRERMASMKAQNDAFHAFQQQSRENNLRTFYSDMQRKDALKQDYVNYAGNESYYIDPVSGAGVTIANEPGVEAWYRQDGWGNWYQFQPATHLGGLVR
;
A
#
# COMPACT_ATOMS: atom_id res chain seq x y z
N MET A 1 -27.32 -25.58 -5.16
CA MET A 1 -26.98 -24.27 -5.75
C MET A 1 -26.61 -23.30 -4.62
N ALA A 2 -25.32 -23.10 -4.37
CA ALA A 2 -24.75 -21.88 -3.80
C ALA A 2 -23.24 -21.99 -3.99
N LYS A 3 -22.71 -21.15 -4.87
CA LYS A 3 -21.34 -21.16 -5.36
C LYS A 3 -20.49 -20.39 -4.35
N GLU A 4 -19.63 -21.08 -3.62
CA GLU A 4 -18.62 -20.43 -2.78
C GLU A 4 -17.63 -19.65 -3.68
N MET A 5 -17.48 -18.36 -3.40
CA MET A 5 -16.43 -17.52 -3.99
C MET A 5 -15.43 -17.16 -2.89
N PRO A 6 -14.16 -17.61 -2.96
CA PRO A 6 -13.12 -17.07 -2.10
C PRO A 6 -12.60 -15.76 -2.71
N MET A 7 -13.04 -14.64 -2.16
CA MET A 7 -12.54 -13.31 -2.49
C MET A 7 -11.15 -13.13 -1.82
N LYS A 8 -10.08 -13.51 -2.53
CA LYS A 8 -8.70 -13.24 -2.13
C LYS A 8 -8.42 -11.74 -2.32
N ALA A 9 -8.59 -10.95 -1.26
CA ALA A 9 -8.13 -9.56 -1.21
C ALA A 9 -6.59 -9.54 -1.19
N LYS A 10 -5.98 -9.33 -2.35
CA LYS A 10 -4.56 -9.00 -2.46
C LYS A 10 -4.39 -7.53 -2.06
N ILE A 11 -4.12 -7.30 -0.78
CA ILE A 11 -3.73 -5.98 -0.27
C ILE A 11 -2.25 -5.80 -0.61
N SER A 12 -1.95 -5.11 -1.71
CA SER A 12 -0.59 -4.87 -2.19
C SER A 12 0.06 -3.70 -1.45
N ILE A 13 1.18 -4.01 -0.80
CA ILE A 13 1.94 -3.14 0.09
C ILE A 13 3.12 -2.56 -0.70
N ALA A 14 2.90 -1.39 -1.28
CA ALA A 14 3.87 -0.70 -2.13
C ALA A 14 4.78 0.30 -1.38
N VAL A 15 4.84 0.23 -0.04
CA VAL A 15 5.65 1.14 0.80
C VAL A 15 7.16 0.91 0.60
N ILE A 16 7.58 -0.31 0.26
CA ILE A 16 9.01 -0.65 0.09
C ILE A 16 9.54 -0.26 -1.30
N ALA A 17 8.73 -0.41 -2.35
CA ALA A 17 9.11 -0.09 -3.73
C ALA A 17 9.19 1.42 -4.03
N ALA A 18 8.62 2.26 -3.15
CA ALA A 18 8.66 3.71 -3.31
C ALA A 18 9.84 4.36 -2.56
N LEU A 19 10.50 3.63 -1.64
CA LEU A 19 11.75 4.07 -0.97
C LEU A 19 12.97 4.06 -1.90
N THR A 20 12.92 3.33 -3.02
CA THR A 20 14.04 3.13 -3.97
C THR A 20 14.08 4.14 -5.11
N ALA A 21 12.98 4.84 -5.38
CA ALA A 21 12.80 5.61 -6.62
C ALA A 21 13.55 6.96 -6.67
N ILE A 22 14.05 7.50 -5.55
CA ILE A 22 14.52 8.90 -5.49
C ILE A 22 16.03 9.07 -5.73
N ALA A 23 16.83 8.03 -5.53
CA ALA A 23 18.25 8.23 -5.25
C ALA A 23 19.22 7.62 -6.28
N GLY A 24 18.84 6.53 -6.96
CA GLY A 24 19.80 5.73 -7.74
C GLY A 24 20.43 6.43 -8.95
N ILE A 25 19.71 7.33 -9.63
CA ILE A 25 20.11 7.75 -10.99
C ILE A 25 20.27 9.27 -11.15
N SER A 26 19.74 10.07 -10.22
CA SER A 26 20.16 11.47 -10.09
C SER A 26 21.67 11.57 -9.77
N LEU A 27 22.29 10.47 -9.33
CA LEU A 27 23.72 10.34 -9.05
C LEU A 27 24.61 10.53 -10.27
N VAL A 28 24.13 10.22 -11.48
CA VAL A 28 24.89 10.41 -12.71
C VAL A 28 24.76 11.85 -13.23
N TYR A 29 23.76 12.62 -12.76
CA TYR A 29 23.27 13.78 -13.54
C TYR A 29 22.85 15.03 -12.79
N SER A 30 23.06 15.17 -11.48
CA SER A 30 22.83 16.47 -10.86
C SER A 30 23.71 16.76 -9.65
N GLN A 31 24.86 17.39 -9.91
CA GLN A 31 25.41 18.42 -9.02
C GLN A 31 26.17 19.48 -9.84
N GLN A 32 25.45 20.53 -10.23
CA GLN A 32 26.05 21.86 -10.44
C GLN A 32 25.16 22.92 -9.78
N LYS A 33 25.78 23.63 -8.84
CA LYS A 33 25.44 24.92 -8.22
C LYS A 33 24.10 25.07 -7.49
N GLY A 34 24.23 25.17 -6.17
CA GLY A 34 23.99 26.43 -5.46
C GLY A 34 22.57 26.98 -5.52
N LEU A 35 21.87 26.81 -4.40
CA LEU A 35 20.74 27.63 -3.97
C LEU A 35 21.00 29.12 -4.26
N SER A 36 20.29 29.65 -5.25
CA SER A 36 19.90 31.06 -5.35
C SER A 36 18.78 31.14 -6.39
N GLY A 37 17.56 31.41 -5.92
CA GLY A 37 16.39 31.54 -6.78
C GLY A 37 16.53 32.71 -7.75
N ASN A 38 16.09 32.51 -8.98
CA ASN A 38 15.76 33.59 -9.90
C ASN A 38 14.25 33.51 -10.18
N PRO A 39 13.48 34.59 -9.97
CA PRO A 39 12.03 34.54 -10.17
C PRO A 39 11.70 34.45 -11.68
N ALA A 40 10.57 33.80 -11.99
CA ALA A 40 9.98 33.80 -13.32
C ALA A 40 9.84 35.24 -13.87
N SER A 41 9.96 35.40 -15.20
CA SER A 41 9.88 36.73 -15.80
C SER A 41 8.54 37.40 -15.47
N PRO A 42 8.49 38.74 -15.27
CA PRO A 42 7.28 39.45 -14.88
C PRO A 42 6.09 39.22 -15.84
N ASN A 43 6.36 38.93 -17.11
CA ASN A 43 5.31 38.69 -18.10
C ASN A 43 4.77 37.26 -18.04
N ALA A 44 5.59 36.27 -17.70
CA ALA A 44 5.12 34.90 -17.48
C ALA A 44 4.20 34.81 -16.26
N GLN A 45 4.52 35.54 -15.19
CA GLN A 45 3.69 35.65 -14.01
C GLN A 45 2.34 36.35 -14.31
N LYS A 46 2.35 37.38 -15.16
CA LYS A 46 1.12 38.07 -15.60
C LYS A 46 0.21 37.20 -16.47
N MET A 47 0.79 36.38 -17.37
CA MET A 47 0.00 35.47 -18.21
C MET A 47 -0.66 34.35 -17.38
N ALA A 48 0.08 33.77 -16.44
CA ALA A 48 -0.48 32.77 -15.53
C ALA A 48 -1.62 33.36 -14.68
N ALA A 49 -1.47 34.59 -14.19
CA ALA A 49 -2.52 35.27 -13.42
C ALA A 49 -3.78 35.56 -14.26
N LEU A 50 -3.65 35.89 -15.55
CA LEU A 50 -4.79 36.10 -16.45
C LEU A 50 -5.54 34.81 -16.76
N GLN A 51 -4.83 33.70 -16.98
CA GLN A 51 -5.44 32.38 -17.18
C GLN A 51 -6.17 31.89 -15.93
N GLU A 52 -5.55 32.06 -14.75
CA GLU A 52 -6.17 31.71 -13.47
C GLU A 52 -7.45 32.52 -13.23
N ALA A 53 -7.44 33.82 -13.56
CA ALA A 53 -8.60 34.69 -13.42
C ALA A 53 -9.71 34.37 -14.43
N LEU A 54 -9.39 33.99 -15.67
CA LEU A 54 -10.38 33.47 -16.64
C LEU A 54 -11.01 32.16 -16.13
N LYS A 55 -10.19 31.22 -15.65
CA LYS A 55 -10.64 29.92 -15.13
C LYS A 55 -11.54 30.07 -13.91
N ASN A 56 -11.26 31.06 -13.07
CA ASN A 56 -12.05 31.36 -11.87
C ASN A 56 -13.25 32.29 -12.16
N GLY A 57 -13.52 32.60 -13.44
CA GLY A 57 -14.65 33.45 -13.85
C GLY A 57 -14.53 34.92 -13.45
N LEU A 58 -13.35 35.35 -12.99
CA LEU A 58 -13.03 36.75 -12.64
C LEU A 58 -12.79 37.62 -13.87
N LEU A 59 -12.54 36.99 -15.03
CA LEU A 59 -12.42 37.64 -16.32
C LEU A 59 -13.34 36.93 -17.31
N THR A 60 -14.04 37.70 -18.13
CA THR A 60 -14.71 37.14 -19.32
C THR A 60 -13.68 36.82 -20.40
N GLN A 61 -14.03 35.92 -21.32
CA GLN A 61 -13.14 35.56 -22.44
C GLN A 61 -12.71 36.80 -23.25
N GLN A 62 -13.64 37.74 -23.47
CA GLN A 62 -13.37 38.97 -24.21
C GLN A 62 -12.36 39.90 -23.48
N GLU A 63 -12.44 39.99 -22.16
CA GLU A 63 -11.49 40.79 -21.37
C GLU A 63 -10.13 40.12 -21.24
N TYR A 64 -10.11 38.79 -21.17
CA TYR A 64 -8.88 38.00 -21.23
C TYR A 64 -8.17 38.25 -22.56
N ASP A 65 -8.88 38.13 -23.68
CA ASP A 65 -8.31 38.32 -25.03
C ASP A 65 -7.79 39.77 -25.21
N ALA A 66 -8.51 40.78 -24.70
CA ALA A 66 -8.07 42.17 -24.73
C ALA A 66 -6.80 42.43 -23.90
N LYS A 67 -6.68 41.81 -22.72
CA LYS A 67 -5.49 41.94 -21.84
C LYS A 67 -4.29 41.17 -22.39
N VAL A 68 -4.51 40.00 -22.99
CA VAL A 68 -3.48 39.26 -23.73
C VAL A 68 -3.04 40.05 -24.95
N ALA A 69 -3.95 40.70 -25.67
CA ALA A 69 -3.63 41.58 -26.78
C ALA A 69 -2.80 42.80 -26.34
N GLN A 70 -3.09 43.41 -25.19
CA GLN A 70 -2.25 44.49 -24.63
C GLN A 70 -0.85 44.02 -24.23
N LEU A 71 -0.73 42.84 -23.61
CA LEU A 71 0.58 42.24 -23.29
C LEU A 71 1.35 41.84 -24.56
N SER A 72 0.64 41.52 -25.64
CA SER A 72 1.21 41.13 -26.95
C SER A 72 1.50 42.33 -27.85
N ALA A 73 0.82 43.47 -27.70
CA ALA A 73 1.11 44.70 -28.44
C ALA A 73 2.49 45.26 -28.09
N GLY A 74 3.03 44.91 -26.91
CA GLY A 74 4.43 45.15 -26.55
C GLY A 74 5.44 44.11 -27.09
N SER A 75 5.01 43.10 -27.87
CA SER A 75 5.83 41.92 -28.21
C SER A 75 6.31 41.82 -29.68
N GLY A 76 6.03 42.80 -30.53
CA GLY A 76 6.65 42.91 -31.87
C GLY A 76 6.24 41.88 -32.93
N ILE A 77 5.14 41.13 -32.73
CA ILE A 77 4.66 40.14 -33.70
C ILE A 77 3.82 40.82 -34.80
N ASP A 78 4.14 40.54 -36.06
CA ASP A 78 3.38 41.00 -37.23
C ASP A 78 1.92 40.50 -37.20
N SER A 79 0.97 41.43 -37.26
CA SER A 79 -0.48 41.16 -37.16
C SER A 79 -1.02 40.25 -38.26
N LYS A 80 -0.42 40.27 -39.46
CA LYS A 80 -0.83 39.39 -40.56
C LYS A 80 -0.41 37.94 -40.34
N LYS A 81 0.78 37.72 -39.77
CA LYS A 81 1.28 36.37 -39.44
C LYS A 81 0.44 35.73 -38.34
N LYS A 82 0.02 36.51 -37.35
CA LYS A 82 -0.89 36.03 -36.31
C LYS A 82 -2.27 35.67 -36.86
N ALA A 83 -2.86 36.51 -37.72
CA ALA A 83 -4.15 36.23 -38.32
C ALA A 83 -4.16 34.93 -39.15
N ALA A 84 -3.05 34.61 -39.84
CA ALA A 84 -2.92 33.36 -40.58
C ALA A 84 -2.84 32.12 -39.65
N LEU A 85 -2.19 32.23 -38.50
CA LEU A 85 -2.17 31.17 -37.49
C LEU A 85 -3.56 30.98 -36.86
N ASP A 86 -4.26 32.08 -36.56
CA ASP A 86 -5.61 32.05 -35.98
C ASP A 86 -6.60 31.34 -36.91
N GLU A 87 -6.53 31.63 -38.22
CA GLU A 87 -7.40 30.98 -39.21
C GLU A 87 -7.06 29.49 -39.38
N ALA A 88 -5.77 29.13 -39.39
CA ALA A 88 -5.35 27.73 -39.50
C ALA A 88 -5.74 26.88 -38.27
N LEU A 89 -5.72 27.48 -37.08
CA LEU A 89 -6.24 26.84 -35.86
C LEU A 89 -7.77 26.67 -35.95
N LYS A 90 -8.48 27.72 -36.38
CA LYS A 90 -9.95 27.70 -36.54
C LYS A 90 -10.43 26.71 -37.60
N SER A 91 -9.65 26.51 -38.67
CA SER A 91 -9.95 25.53 -39.71
C SER A 91 -9.48 24.10 -39.37
N GLY A 92 -8.87 23.88 -38.20
CA GLY A 92 -8.34 22.58 -37.78
C GLY A 92 -7.11 22.12 -38.57
N LEU A 93 -6.44 23.03 -39.29
CA LEU A 93 -5.20 22.78 -40.05
C LEU A 93 -3.96 22.74 -39.14
N MET A 94 -4.09 23.20 -37.91
CA MET A 94 -3.10 23.00 -36.84
C MET A 94 -3.79 22.81 -35.50
N THR A 95 -3.12 22.09 -34.61
CA THR A 95 -3.52 21.93 -33.21
C THR A 95 -3.15 23.16 -32.38
N GLN A 96 -3.74 23.28 -31.18
CA GLN A 96 -3.43 24.38 -30.25
C GLN A 96 -1.93 24.43 -29.89
N ASP A 97 -1.31 23.27 -29.70
CA ASP A 97 0.11 23.16 -29.34
C ASP A 97 1.04 23.62 -30.49
N GLU A 98 0.67 23.32 -31.74
CA GLU A 98 1.39 23.78 -32.94
C GLU A 98 1.23 25.28 -33.15
N TYR A 99 0.04 25.82 -32.88
CA TYR A 99 -0.25 27.25 -32.92
C TYR A 99 0.63 28.00 -31.91
N ASP A 100 0.71 27.51 -30.66
CA ASP A 100 1.50 28.14 -29.60
C ASP A 100 3.01 28.08 -29.89
N ALA A 101 3.49 26.96 -30.42
CA ALA A 101 4.88 26.80 -30.85
C ALA A 101 5.24 27.76 -32.01
N LYS A 102 4.37 27.91 -33.01
CA LYS A 102 4.57 28.84 -34.14
C LYS A 102 4.51 30.31 -33.71
N LEU A 103 3.63 30.64 -32.78
CA LEU A 103 3.56 31.98 -32.22
C LEU A 103 4.86 32.33 -31.45
N GLN A 104 5.46 31.35 -30.78
CA GLN A 104 6.74 31.50 -30.10
C GLN A 104 7.92 31.64 -31.08
N GLU A 105 7.89 30.92 -32.22
CA GLU A 105 8.86 31.08 -33.32
C GLU A 105 8.81 32.49 -33.93
N TYR A 106 7.61 33.05 -34.13
CA TYR A 106 7.48 34.43 -34.62
C TYR A 106 7.92 35.49 -33.61
N ARG A 107 7.85 35.20 -32.31
CA ARG A 107 8.42 36.07 -31.27
C ARG A 107 9.94 36.05 -31.24
N THR A 108 10.57 34.92 -31.58
CA THR A 108 12.03 34.77 -31.54
C THR A 108 12.71 35.09 -32.87
N GLY A 109 11.94 35.30 -33.95
CA GLY A 109 12.45 35.70 -35.26
C GLY A 109 13.22 34.58 -36.00
N ALA A 110 13.10 33.33 -35.56
CA ALA A 110 13.76 32.20 -36.20
C ALA A 110 13.02 31.83 -37.50
N ALA A 111 13.73 31.87 -38.63
CA ALA A 111 13.19 31.44 -39.93
C ALA A 111 13.37 29.92 -40.12
N PRO A 112 12.43 29.21 -40.77
CA PRO A 112 12.58 27.79 -41.03
C PRO A 112 13.61 27.55 -42.16
N ALA A 113 14.53 26.61 -41.92
CA ALA A 113 15.50 26.17 -42.92
C ALA A 113 14.79 25.44 -44.08
N LYS A 114 15.04 25.92 -45.29
CA LYS A 114 14.53 25.38 -46.56
C LYS A 114 15.15 24.00 -46.81
N ALA A 115 14.32 23.00 -47.10
CA ALA A 115 14.76 21.66 -47.51
C ALA A 115 15.61 21.74 -48.79
N ALA A 116 16.85 21.26 -48.73
CA ALA A 116 17.74 21.12 -49.90
C ALA A 116 17.84 19.64 -50.29
N ALA A 117 17.68 19.40 -51.58
CA ALA A 117 17.68 18.11 -52.23
C ALA A 117 19.03 17.37 -52.14
N THR A 118 18.91 16.05 -52.25
CA THR A 118 19.94 15.01 -52.18
C THR A 118 21.09 15.16 -53.19
N ALA A 119 22.31 15.16 -52.67
CA ALA A 119 23.55 14.88 -53.42
C ALA A 119 24.33 13.73 -52.73
N PRO A 120 25.18 12.98 -53.46
CA PRO A 120 25.71 11.69 -52.99
C PRO A 120 26.68 11.82 -51.81
N VAL A 121 26.56 10.89 -50.86
CA VAL A 121 27.35 10.82 -49.63
C VAL A 121 28.82 10.53 -49.94
N ARG A 122 29.68 11.52 -49.67
CA ARG A 122 31.13 11.35 -49.56
C ARG A 122 31.47 10.84 -48.15
N PRO A 123 32.44 9.92 -47.97
CA PRO A 123 32.83 9.45 -46.64
C PRO A 123 33.25 10.63 -45.75
N ALA A 124 32.62 10.75 -44.58
CA ALA A 124 32.91 11.82 -43.63
C ALA A 124 34.37 11.69 -43.14
N ALA A 125 35.07 12.82 -43.10
CA ALA A 125 36.41 12.89 -42.54
C ALA A 125 36.39 12.52 -41.04
N PRO A 126 37.43 11.86 -40.51
CA PRO A 126 37.52 11.54 -39.10
C PRO A 126 37.45 12.82 -38.25
N VAL A 127 36.84 12.72 -37.07
CA VAL A 127 36.76 13.81 -36.08
C VAL A 127 38.18 14.18 -35.67
N THR A 128 38.76 15.23 -36.27
CA THR A 128 40.16 15.62 -36.03
C THR A 128 40.35 16.42 -34.75
N ASN A 129 39.27 16.86 -34.09
CA ASN A 129 39.33 17.74 -32.95
C ASN A 129 38.65 17.12 -31.72
N THR A 130 39.45 16.65 -30.77
CA THR A 130 38.99 16.10 -29.49
C THR A 130 39.00 17.14 -28.36
N ASP A 131 39.43 18.38 -28.63
CA ASP A 131 39.45 19.47 -27.65
C ASP A 131 38.04 20.05 -27.46
N PRO A 132 37.42 19.92 -26.27
CA PRO A 132 36.07 20.41 -26.00
C PRO A 132 35.88 21.92 -26.19
N SER A 133 36.96 22.71 -26.14
CA SER A 133 36.93 24.17 -26.30
C SER A 133 36.73 24.62 -27.75
N ARG A 134 37.01 23.73 -28.71
CA ARG A 134 36.98 24.00 -30.15
C ARG A 134 35.80 23.33 -30.86
N ILE A 135 34.92 22.70 -30.11
CA ILE A 135 33.75 21.99 -30.59
C ILE A 135 32.52 22.90 -30.48
N THR A 136 31.73 22.98 -31.55
CA THR A 136 30.40 23.58 -31.51
C THR A 136 29.42 22.61 -30.88
N TRP A 137 28.67 23.05 -29.88
CA TRP A 137 27.75 22.23 -29.09
C TRP A 137 26.29 22.50 -29.48
N LYS A 138 25.44 21.47 -29.37
CA LYS A 138 23.99 21.61 -29.41
C LYS A 138 23.35 21.01 -28.17
N THR A 139 22.18 21.52 -27.81
CA THR A 139 21.35 20.93 -26.75
C THR A 139 20.45 19.86 -27.36
N VAL A 140 20.34 18.73 -26.66
CA VAL A 140 19.42 17.65 -26.98
C VAL A 140 18.54 17.37 -25.77
N SER A 141 17.36 16.81 -26.00
CA SER A 141 16.34 16.57 -24.98
C SER A 141 15.87 15.12 -25.02
N ILE A 142 15.59 14.55 -23.85
CA ILE A 142 14.91 13.27 -23.69
C ILE A 142 13.50 13.57 -23.21
N TYR A 143 12.52 13.28 -24.06
CA TYR A 143 11.10 13.46 -23.76
C TYR A 143 10.57 12.25 -23.00
N ASP A 144 9.74 12.51 -21.98
CA ASP A 144 9.02 11.48 -21.28
C ASP A 144 7.55 11.43 -21.71
N PRO A 145 7.12 10.37 -22.40
CA PRO A 145 5.73 10.25 -22.85
C PRO A 145 4.73 10.06 -21.70
N VAL A 146 5.18 9.63 -20.51
CA VAL A 146 4.27 9.42 -19.37
C VAL A 146 3.83 10.75 -18.77
N PHE A 147 4.74 11.71 -18.63
CA PHE A 147 4.42 13.05 -18.11
C PHE A 147 4.19 14.09 -19.22
N GLY A 148 4.38 13.72 -20.48
CA GLY A 148 4.14 14.62 -21.61
C GLY A 148 5.12 15.81 -21.68
N MET A 149 6.33 15.66 -21.14
CA MET A 149 7.28 16.77 -20.99
C MET A 149 8.75 16.34 -21.14
N VAL A 150 9.66 17.31 -21.29
CA VAL A 150 11.10 17.03 -21.33
C VAL A 150 11.60 16.63 -19.94
N ALA A 151 12.23 15.46 -19.87
CA ALA A 151 12.75 14.89 -18.63
C ALA A 151 14.21 15.24 -18.38
N PHE A 152 15.03 15.16 -19.43
CA PHE A 152 16.45 15.47 -19.36
C PHE A 152 16.86 16.32 -20.54
N THR A 153 17.80 17.23 -20.33
CA THR A 153 18.54 17.92 -21.40
C THR A 153 20.01 17.63 -21.27
N GLY A 154 20.75 17.62 -22.38
CA GLY A 154 22.19 17.43 -22.40
C GLY A 154 22.83 18.18 -23.55
N SER A 155 24.15 18.32 -23.49
CA SER A 155 24.95 18.98 -24.52
C SER A 155 25.85 17.98 -25.23
N ILE A 156 25.79 17.96 -26.56
CA ILE A 156 26.58 17.09 -27.43
C ILE A 156 27.22 17.91 -28.56
N PRO A 157 28.28 17.43 -29.22
CA PRO A 157 28.80 18.08 -30.42
C PRO A 157 27.71 18.22 -31.49
N SER A 158 27.70 19.36 -32.17
CA SER A 158 26.62 19.75 -33.08
C SER A 158 26.39 18.80 -34.26
N ASP A 159 27.46 18.15 -34.72
CA ASP A 159 27.49 17.17 -35.80
C ASP A 159 27.13 15.74 -35.34
N TRP A 160 27.06 15.49 -34.03
CA TRP A 160 26.76 14.16 -33.51
C TRP A 160 25.27 13.80 -33.64
N LYS A 161 25.01 12.51 -33.79
CA LYS A 161 23.67 11.93 -33.71
C LYS A 161 23.31 11.67 -32.24
N PHE A 162 22.02 11.75 -31.93
CA PHE A 162 21.49 11.53 -30.58
C PHE A 162 20.24 10.66 -30.61
N GLU A 163 20.18 9.70 -29.71
CA GLU A 163 19.00 8.91 -29.44
C GLU A 163 18.85 8.76 -27.94
N GLY A 164 17.66 9.02 -27.42
CA GLY A 164 17.40 8.92 -25.99
C GLY A 164 15.94 8.59 -25.70
N ALA A 165 15.71 7.89 -24.61
CA ALA A 165 14.39 7.54 -24.12
C ALA A 165 14.38 7.48 -22.59
N ILE A 166 13.18 7.50 -22.03
CA ILE A 166 12.96 7.19 -20.62
C ILE A 166 12.50 5.75 -20.48
N LEU A 167 13.21 4.99 -19.64
CA LEU A 167 12.76 3.69 -19.16
C LEU A 167 12.26 3.79 -17.73
N ARG A 168 11.27 2.98 -17.40
CA ARG A 168 10.77 2.77 -16.05
C ARG A 168 10.89 1.29 -15.76
N GLY A 169 11.69 0.94 -14.74
CA GLY A 169 11.88 -0.45 -14.35
C GLY A 169 10.60 -1.04 -13.75
N SER A 170 10.37 -2.33 -13.97
CA SER A 170 9.28 -3.08 -13.31
C SER A 170 9.51 -3.29 -11.81
N CYS A 171 10.74 -3.04 -11.35
CA CYS A 171 11.22 -3.29 -10.00
C CYS A 171 11.52 -1.97 -9.28
N GLY A 172 10.48 -1.16 -9.01
CA GLY A 172 10.55 -0.05 -8.04
C GLY A 172 11.48 1.13 -8.40
N GLY A 173 11.76 1.38 -9.68
CA GLY A 173 12.63 2.48 -10.13
C GLY A 173 11.89 3.74 -10.56
N GLY A 174 12.49 4.90 -10.33
CA GLY A 174 12.08 6.17 -10.95
C GLY A 174 12.34 6.18 -12.46
N ALA A 175 12.11 7.32 -13.11
CA ALA A 175 12.39 7.46 -14.53
C ALA A 175 13.90 7.49 -14.81
N ILE A 176 14.33 6.68 -15.78
CA ILE A 176 15.74 6.40 -16.07
C ILE A 176 16.04 6.82 -17.50
N PRO A 177 16.97 7.77 -17.73
CA PRO A 177 17.40 8.06 -19.07
C PRO A 177 18.21 6.89 -19.60
N VAL A 178 17.94 6.49 -20.83
CA VAL A 178 18.85 5.70 -21.65
C VAL A 178 19.15 6.51 -22.89
N PHE A 179 20.41 6.58 -23.28
CA PHE A 179 20.77 7.33 -24.47
C PHE A 179 22.07 6.86 -25.08
N ARG A 180 22.26 7.25 -26.33
CA ARG A 180 23.55 7.22 -27.01
C ARG A 180 23.73 8.51 -27.80
N ALA A 181 24.95 9.02 -27.77
CA ALA A 181 25.38 10.12 -28.61
C ALA A 181 26.68 9.72 -29.29
N TYR A 182 26.76 9.87 -30.61
CA TYR A 182 27.87 9.35 -31.38
C TYR A 182 28.19 10.23 -32.58
N SER A 183 29.47 10.24 -32.96
CA SER A 183 30.01 10.96 -34.11
C SER A 183 29.38 10.50 -35.43
N PRO A 184 29.49 11.30 -36.51
CA PRO A 184 29.00 10.92 -37.83
C PRO A 184 29.54 9.58 -38.36
N ASP A 185 30.77 9.20 -37.97
CA ASP A 185 31.41 7.92 -38.30
C ASP A 185 30.98 6.76 -37.38
N GLU A 186 30.20 7.05 -36.34
CA GLU A 186 29.67 6.10 -35.34
C GLU A 186 30.72 5.40 -34.47
N LEU A 187 32.01 5.74 -34.64
CA LEU A 187 33.10 5.10 -33.91
C LEU A 187 33.37 5.75 -32.56
N THR A 188 33.16 7.06 -32.46
CA THR A 188 33.31 7.83 -31.22
C THR A 188 31.94 8.08 -30.60
N GLY A 189 31.78 7.82 -29.31
CA GLY A 189 30.49 8.06 -28.68
C GLY A 189 30.40 7.70 -27.22
N VAL A 190 29.30 8.14 -26.62
CA VAL A 190 28.91 7.80 -25.25
C VAL A 190 27.60 7.02 -25.28
N GLN A 191 27.45 6.11 -24.32
CA GLN A 191 26.23 5.34 -24.13
C GLN A 191 25.89 5.24 -22.65
N LEU A 192 24.63 5.48 -22.31
CA LEU A 192 24.02 5.14 -21.04
C LEU A 192 23.00 4.03 -21.28
N MET A 193 23.25 2.87 -20.68
CA MET A 193 22.46 1.67 -20.90
C MET A 193 21.31 1.59 -19.88
N PRO A 194 20.27 0.78 -20.17
CA PRO A 194 19.25 0.45 -19.18
C PRO A 194 19.89 -0.04 -17.88
N VAL A 195 19.33 0.39 -16.74
CA VAL A 195 19.74 -0.17 -15.45
C VAL A 195 19.17 -1.56 -15.27
N ILE A 196 19.84 -2.32 -14.41
CA ILE A 196 19.35 -3.61 -13.92
C ILE A 196 19.07 -3.43 -12.43
N THR A 197 17.92 -3.93 -11.96
CA THR A 197 17.50 -3.81 -10.57
C THR A 197 17.01 -5.14 -10.02
N TRP A 198 17.28 -5.40 -8.76
CA TRP A 198 16.78 -6.58 -8.05
C TRP A 198 16.73 -6.33 -6.54
N ASP A 199 16.00 -7.18 -5.84
CA ASP A 199 15.88 -7.16 -4.39
C ASP A 199 16.69 -8.29 -3.75
N TYR A 200 16.93 -8.17 -2.45
CA TYR A 200 17.51 -9.22 -1.63
C TYR A 200 17.01 -9.11 -0.20
N ALA A 201 16.75 -10.26 0.43
CA ALA A 201 16.55 -10.33 1.87
C ALA A 201 17.08 -11.68 2.34
N GLN A 202 17.71 -11.71 3.52
CA GLN A 202 18.14 -12.96 4.16
C GLN A 202 16.95 -13.75 4.71
N ASP A 203 15.90 -13.03 5.11
CA ASP A 203 14.68 -13.61 5.67
C ASP A 203 13.74 -14.06 4.54
N SER A 204 13.49 -15.37 4.47
CA SER A 204 12.62 -15.96 3.44
C SER A 204 11.17 -15.48 3.54
N GLN A 205 10.70 -15.07 4.73
CA GLN A 205 9.37 -14.48 4.88
C GLN A 205 9.31 -13.10 4.21
N VAL A 206 10.41 -12.33 4.24
CA VAL A 206 10.52 -11.05 3.52
C VAL A 206 10.53 -11.28 2.02
N VAL A 207 11.27 -12.27 1.54
CA VAL A 207 11.28 -12.63 0.11
C VAL A 207 9.87 -13.00 -0.37
N GLN A 208 9.18 -13.87 0.36
CA GLN A 208 7.80 -14.25 0.03
C GLN A 208 6.85 -13.05 0.10
N TYR A 209 7.01 -12.21 1.12
CA TYR A 209 6.19 -11.02 1.30
C TYR A 209 6.36 -10.08 0.09
N LEU A 210 7.58 -9.71 -0.26
CA LEU A 210 7.89 -8.83 -1.39
C LEU A 210 7.40 -9.43 -2.73
N ALA A 211 7.67 -10.72 -2.97
CA ALA A 211 7.20 -11.41 -4.17
C ALA A 211 5.66 -11.42 -4.27
N ASN A 212 4.95 -11.57 -3.15
CA ASN A 212 3.49 -11.61 -3.13
C ASN A 212 2.83 -10.23 -3.15
N THR A 213 3.50 -9.19 -2.64
CA THR A 213 2.99 -7.81 -2.64
C THR A 213 3.16 -7.11 -3.98
N GLY A 214 3.86 -7.72 -4.93
CA GLY A 214 3.87 -7.33 -6.33
C GLY A 214 5.11 -6.57 -6.78
N THR A 215 6.22 -6.59 -6.04
CA THR A 215 7.50 -6.21 -6.64
C THR A 215 7.89 -7.31 -7.64
N ALA A 216 7.81 -7.02 -8.93
CA ALA A 216 8.29 -7.89 -10.01
C ALA A 216 9.83 -7.91 -10.08
N CYS A 217 10.48 -7.79 -8.92
CA CYS A 217 11.92 -7.80 -8.77
C CYS A 217 12.42 -9.25 -8.76
N HIS A 218 13.52 -9.47 -9.46
CA HIS A 218 14.32 -10.67 -9.21
C HIS A 218 14.94 -10.60 -7.81
N PHE A 219 15.24 -11.75 -7.21
CA PHE A 219 15.91 -11.83 -5.91
C PHE A 219 17.33 -12.36 -6.07
N ARG A 220 18.32 -11.54 -5.70
CA ARG A 220 19.75 -11.89 -5.78
C ARG A 220 20.56 -11.06 -4.80
N ALA A 221 21.50 -11.68 -4.08
CA ALA A 221 22.41 -10.94 -3.21
C ALA A 221 23.16 -9.85 -3.99
N PRO A 222 23.46 -8.68 -3.39
CA PRO A 222 24.28 -7.67 -4.04
C PRO A 222 25.67 -8.22 -4.40
N GLU A 223 26.17 -7.80 -5.56
CA GLU A 223 27.51 -8.14 -6.05
C GLU A 223 28.36 -6.88 -6.20
N SER A 224 29.68 -7.05 -6.22
CA SER A 224 30.58 -5.93 -6.51
C SER A 224 30.44 -5.46 -7.95
N ALA A 225 30.72 -4.18 -8.21
CA ALA A 225 30.72 -3.67 -9.59
C ALA A 225 31.79 -4.37 -10.44
N ALA A 226 32.86 -4.86 -9.81
CA ALA A 226 33.90 -5.63 -10.48
C ALA A 226 33.43 -6.99 -11.00
N GLU A 227 32.71 -7.76 -10.18
CA GLU A 227 32.14 -9.05 -10.58
C GLU A 227 31.10 -8.87 -11.67
N ILE A 228 30.23 -7.86 -11.51
CA ILE A 228 29.21 -7.50 -12.49
C ILE A 228 29.85 -7.15 -13.84
N LEU A 229 30.92 -6.33 -13.88
CA LEU A 229 31.62 -6.01 -15.12
C LEU A 229 32.21 -7.24 -15.80
N ARG A 230 32.83 -8.16 -15.04
CA ARG A 230 33.41 -9.39 -15.61
C ARG A 230 32.33 -10.26 -16.24
N GLY A 231 31.17 -10.39 -15.59
CA GLY A 231 30.05 -11.20 -16.09
C GLY A 231 29.28 -10.55 -17.26
N MET A 232 29.11 -9.23 -17.24
CA MET A 232 28.25 -8.52 -18.18
C MET A 232 28.99 -7.97 -19.40
N ALA A 233 30.28 -7.61 -19.31
CA ALA A 233 31.00 -7.04 -20.45
C ALA A 233 30.97 -7.94 -21.72
N PRO A 234 31.17 -9.28 -21.63
CA PRO A 234 31.05 -10.16 -22.79
C PRO A 234 29.64 -10.22 -23.39
N GLN A 235 28.60 -10.01 -22.57
CA GLN A 235 27.21 -10.01 -23.02
C GLN A 235 26.87 -8.68 -23.71
N LEU A 236 27.33 -7.57 -23.15
CA LEU A 236 27.13 -6.22 -23.69
C LEU A 236 27.95 -5.98 -24.95
N ARG A 237 29.15 -6.57 -25.04
CA ARG A 237 30.10 -6.47 -26.16
C ARG A 237 30.63 -7.86 -26.53
N PRO A 238 29.85 -8.67 -27.27
CA PRO A 238 30.28 -9.99 -27.69
C PRO A 238 31.58 -9.94 -28.49
N ARG A 239 32.47 -10.92 -28.25
CA ARG A 239 33.79 -11.04 -28.90
C ARG A 239 34.77 -9.88 -28.62
N SER A 240 34.57 -9.15 -27.53
CA SER A 240 35.54 -8.17 -27.06
C SER A 240 36.72 -8.81 -26.33
N GLN A 241 37.88 -8.19 -26.44
CA GLN A 241 39.01 -8.46 -25.59
C GLN A 241 38.86 -7.61 -24.33
N LEU A 242 38.86 -8.26 -23.18
CA LEU A 242 38.69 -7.61 -21.89
C LEU A 242 40.06 -7.24 -21.30
N GLY A 243 40.22 -5.98 -20.90
CA GLY A 243 41.29 -5.55 -20.02
C GLY A 243 40.99 -5.84 -18.54
N PRO A 244 41.89 -5.43 -17.62
CA PRO A 244 41.63 -5.56 -16.20
C PRO A 244 40.48 -4.65 -15.75
N VAL A 245 39.72 -5.12 -14.77
CA VAL A 245 38.80 -4.25 -14.01
C VAL A 245 39.64 -3.37 -13.09
N THR A 246 39.39 -2.06 -13.12
CA THR A 246 40.12 -1.06 -12.33
C THR A 246 39.15 -0.11 -11.65
N PRO A 247 39.56 0.52 -10.53
CA PRO A 247 38.80 1.62 -9.95
C PRO A 247 38.62 2.78 -10.96
N PRO A 248 37.55 3.57 -10.80
CA PRO A 248 37.36 4.78 -11.58
C PRO A 248 38.45 5.80 -11.26
N PRO A 249 38.65 6.81 -12.13
CA PRO A 249 39.55 7.92 -11.83
C PRO A 249 39.20 8.58 -10.49
N PRO A 250 40.19 9.11 -9.72
CA PRO A 250 39.95 9.65 -8.38
C PRO A 250 38.84 10.71 -8.31
N ALA A 251 38.75 11.60 -9.30
CA ALA A 251 37.69 12.61 -9.37
C ALA A 251 36.29 11.99 -9.56
N ALA A 252 36.19 10.87 -10.28
CA ALA A 252 34.94 10.14 -10.44
C ALA A 252 34.57 9.35 -9.16
N ALA A 253 35.57 8.74 -8.50
CA ALA A 253 35.39 8.09 -7.20
C ALA A 253 34.89 9.07 -6.12
N ALA A 254 35.50 10.26 -6.04
CA ALA A 254 35.13 11.29 -5.08
C ALA A 254 33.68 11.78 -5.28
N ARG A 255 33.27 12.01 -6.54
CA ARG A 255 31.89 12.37 -6.88
C ARG A 255 30.89 11.29 -6.49
N PHE A 256 31.22 10.03 -6.74
CA PHE A 256 30.37 8.90 -6.34
C PHE A 256 30.21 8.83 -4.81
N ALA A 257 31.31 8.98 -4.07
CA ALA A 257 31.29 8.99 -2.60
C ALA A 257 30.48 10.18 -2.05
N GLU A 258 30.63 11.37 -2.62
CA GLU A 258 29.86 12.54 -2.21
C GLU A 258 28.36 12.36 -2.46
N ALA A 259 28.01 11.79 -3.60
CA ALA A 259 26.61 11.55 -3.90
C ALA A 259 26.00 10.47 -2.99
N LEU A 260 26.73 9.39 -2.66
CA LEU A 260 26.29 8.42 -1.63
C LEU A 260 26.04 9.09 -0.28
N ARG A 261 26.86 10.07 0.12
CA ARG A 261 26.61 10.86 1.35
C ARG A 261 25.33 11.68 1.22
N GLY A 262 25.11 12.35 0.09
CA GLY A 262 23.89 13.10 -0.19
C GLY A 262 22.63 12.22 -0.13
N LEU A 263 22.69 11.02 -0.70
CA LEU A 263 21.58 10.06 -0.65
C LEU A 263 21.26 9.62 0.78
N ASN A 264 22.29 9.33 1.57
CA ASN A 264 22.10 8.95 2.97
C ASN A 264 21.52 10.10 3.80
N GLN A 265 21.97 11.34 3.59
CA GLN A 265 21.40 12.52 4.25
C GLN A 265 19.93 12.72 3.88
N GLN A 266 19.58 12.54 2.60
CA GLN A 266 18.21 12.63 2.14
C GLN A 266 17.32 11.54 2.74
N ALA A 267 17.80 10.29 2.79
CA ALA A 267 17.06 9.17 3.39
C ALA A 267 16.76 9.43 4.88
N VAL A 268 17.72 9.97 5.63
CA VAL A 268 17.52 10.37 7.03
C VAL A 268 16.51 11.50 7.16
N ALA A 269 16.64 12.56 6.35
CA ALA A 269 15.70 13.70 6.39
C ALA A 269 14.26 13.27 6.05
N GLN A 270 14.09 12.38 5.07
CA GLN A 270 12.79 11.83 4.71
C GLN A 270 12.19 11.01 5.86
N ALA A 271 12.97 10.11 6.46
CA ALA A 271 12.52 9.29 7.57
C ALA A 271 12.21 10.14 8.83
N ALA A 272 12.97 11.20 9.07
CA ALA A 272 12.72 12.16 10.15
C ALA A 272 11.37 12.88 9.98
N GLY A 273 10.94 13.18 8.76
CA GLY A 273 9.62 13.76 8.46
C GLY A 273 8.44 12.90 8.92
N PHE A 274 8.66 11.60 9.15
CA PHE A 274 7.66 10.66 9.68
C PHE A 274 7.95 10.24 11.14
N GLY A 275 8.89 10.91 11.83
CA GLY A 275 9.29 10.57 13.19
C GLY A 275 10.06 9.25 13.31
N ARG A 276 10.75 8.81 12.24
CA ARG A 276 11.43 7.50 12.15
C ARG A 276 12.87 7.60 11.65
N ALA A 277 13.58 8.66 12.04
CA ALA A 277 14.96 8.91 11.56
C ALA A 277 15.92 7.72 11.83
N ASP A 278 15.69 6.98 12.90
CA ASP A 278 16.40 5.76 13.29
C ASP A 278 16.17 4.56 12.34
N GLN A 279 15.09 4.60 11.55
CA GLN A 279 14.70 3.58 10.58
C GLN A 279 15.03 3.99 9.14
N ALA A 280 15.83 5.05 8.96
CA ALA A 280 16.24 5.51 7.64
C ALA A 280 16.99 4.41 6.88
N GLY A 281 16.65 4.26 5.60
CA GLY A 281 17.40 3.41 4.69
C GLY A 281 18.84 3.92 4.53
N ARG A 282 19.77 3.00 4.28
CA ARG A 282 21.19 3.31 4.07
C ARG A 282 21.59 2.95 2.65
N TRP A 283 22.14 3.92 1.94
CA TRP A 283 22.76 3.72 0.63
C TRP A 283 24.23 3.36 0.78
N SER A 284 24.64 2.30 0.11
CA SER A 284 26.03 1.90 -0.14
C SER A 284 26.23 1.62 -1.63
N GLY A 285 27.47 1.39 -2.05
CA GLY A 285 27.73 1.09 -3.45
C GLY A 285 29.20 0.93 -3.80
N ASP A 286 29.41 0.52 -5.04
CA ASP A 286 30.72 0.33 -5.66
C ASP A 286 30.69 0.91 -7.08
N PHE A 287 31.84 1.39 -7.54
CA PHE A 287 32.01 1.94 -8.88
C PHE A 287 33.32 1.42 -9.45
N GLN A 288 33.26 0.76 -10.60
CA GLN A 288 34.41 0.17 -11.28
C GLN A 288 34.35 0.45 -12.79
N ARG A 289 35.48 0.27 -13.48
CA ARG A 289 35.57 0.35 -14.94
C ARG A 289 36.40 -0.78 -15.53
N ILE A 290 36.15 -1.08 -16.80
CA ILE A 290 36.91 -2.05 -17.59
C ILE A 290 37.16 -1.48 -18.98
N ARG A 291 38.41 -1.58 -19.47
CA ARG A 291 38.77 -1.21 -20.84
C ARG A 291 38.60 -2.42 -21.74
N LEU A 292 37.99 -2.21 -22.90
CA LEU A 292 37.68 -3.23 -23.89
C LEU A 292 38.26 -2.83 -25.25
N SER A 293 38.60 -3.81 -26.08
CA SER A 293 38.85 -3.62 -27.51
C SER A 293 38.05 -4.62 -28.33
N TYR A 294 37.47 -4.17 -29.44
CA TYR A 294 36.67 -5.02 -30.33
C TYR A 294 36.48 -4.38 -31.70
N ASN A 295 36.02 -5.17 -32.68
CA ASN A 295 35.58 -4.63 -33.97
C ASN A 295 34.12 -4.22 -33.88
N TYR A 296 33.84 -2.92 -33.93
CA TYR A 296 32.48 -2.39 -33.87
C TYR A 296 31.67 -2.80 -35.11
N SER A 297 32.32 -2.70 -36.27
CA SER A 297 31.88 -3.22 -37.56
C SER A 297 33.10 -3.76 -38.32
N PRO A 298 32.92 -4.56 -39.39
CA PRO A 298 34.05 -5.11 -40.14
C PRO A 298 35.04 -4.01 -40.58
N GLY A 299 36.29 -4.10 -40.15
CA GLY A 299 37.34 -3.12 -40.47
C GLY A 299 37.40 -1.88 -39.57
N HIS A 300 36.55 -1.79 -38.53
CA HIS A 300 36.48 -0.64 -37.64
C HIS A 300 36.77 -1.03 -36.19
N PRO A 301 38.05 -1.18 -35.82
CA PRO A 301 38.43 -1.50 -34.45
C PRO A 301 38.26 -0.27 -33.54
N VAL A 302 37.72 -0.53 -32.36
CA VAL A 302 37.42 0.48 -31.35
C VAL A 302 37.99 0.06 -30.00
N GLU A 303 38.22 1.07 -29.17
CA GLU A 303 38.45 0.90 -27.73
C GLU A 303 37.29 1.54 -26.97
N GLU A 304 36.85 0.88 -25.90
CA GLU A 304 35.77 1.37 -25.04
C GLU A 304 36.17 1.24 -23.58
N THR A 305 35.83 2.23 -22.76
CA THR A 305 35.78 2.05 -21.31
C THR A 305 34.32 1.87 -20.92
N LEU A 306 34.00 0.69 -20.40
CA LEU A 306 32.72 0.43 -19.73
C LEU A 306 32.84 0.71 -18.24
N PHE A 307 31.81 1.32 -17.70
CA PHE A 307 31.64 1.69 -16.31
C PHE A 307 30.47 0.91 -15.74
N ALA A 308 30.61 0.39 -14.52
CA ALA A 308 29.49 -0.14 -13.75
C ALA A 308 29.43 0.57 -12.41
N GLN A 309 28.27 1.10 -12.09
CA GLN A 309 27.94 1.65 -10.77
C GLN A 309 26.89 0.75 -10.14
N VAL A 310 27.19 0.29 -8.93
CA VAL A 310 26.28 -0.50 -8.10
C VAL A 310 25.86 0.38 -6.93
N LEU A 311 24.57 0.54 -6.75
CA LEU A 311 23.98 1.19 -5.58
C LEU A 311 23.08 0.19 -4.87
N VAL A 312 23.20 0.13 -3.55
CA VAL A 312 22.40 -0.75 -2.70
C VAL A 312 21.71 0.11 -1.65
N LEU A 313 20.39 0.11 -1.67
CA LEU A 313 19.58 0.64 -0.57
C LEU A 313 19.27 -0.49 0.39
N ASP A 314 19.80 -0.41 1.60
CA ASP A 314 19.42 -1.28 2.71
C ASP A 314 18.35 -0.59 3.57
N SER A 315 17.14 -1.14 3.59
CA SER A 315 15.97 -0.55 4.24
C SER A 315 15.19 -1.57 5.07
N ILE A 316 14.33 -1.07 5.95
CA ILE A 316 13.45 -1.91 6.77
C ILE A 316 12.17 -2.23 5.98
N ALA A 317 11.92 -3.51 5.78
CA ALA A 317 10.67 -4.06 5.25
C ALA A 317 9.69 -4.35 6.41
N PRO A 318 8.50 -3.73 6.44
CA PRO A 318 7.44 -4.11 7.38
C PRO A 318 6.82 -5.44 6.96
N VAL A 319 7.20 -6.55 7.62
CA VAL A 319 6.64 -7.88 7.38
C VAL A 319 5.89 -8.33 8.64
N PRO A 320 4.59 -8.02 8.76
CA PRO A 320 3.85 -8.25 10.01
C PRO A 320 3.99 -9.70 10.51
N PRO A 321 4.27 -9.92 11.82
CA PRO A 321 4.35 -8.92 12.90
C PRO A 321 5.74 -8.32 13.13
N ARG A 322 6.72 -8.56 12.25
CA ARG A 322 8.13 -8.19 12.45
C ARG A 322 8.60 -7.12 11.45
N PHE A 323 9.75 -6.55 11.76
CA PHE A 323 10.51 -5.72 10.83
C PHE A 323 11.79 -6.48 10.49
N SER A 324 12.11 -6.56 9.22
CA SER A 324 13.32 -7.23 8.75
C SER A 324 13.96 -6.40 7.64
N ARG A 325 15.24 -6.62 7.36
CA ARG A 325 15.98 -5.80 6.39
C ARG A 325 15.86 -6.38 5.00
N ALA A 326 15.59 -5.51 4.03
CA ALA A 326 15.63 -5.81 2.61
C ALA A 326 16.58 -4.85 1.92
N GLN A 327 17.26 -5.35 0.91
CA GLN A 327 18.19 -4.61 0.08
C GLN A 327 17.62 -4.49 -1.33
N HIS A 328 17.69 -3.30 -1.90
CA HIS A 328 17.39 -3.05 -3.30
C HIS A 328 18.67 -2.63 -4.02
N THR A 329 19.02 -3.35 -5.06
CA THR A 329 20.25 -3.13 -5.84
C THR A 329 19.90 -2.49 -7.17
N ILE A 330 20.62 -1.44 -7.54
CA ILE A 330 20.54 -0.74 -8.82
C ILE A 330 21.91 -0.79 -9.48
N ILE A 331 21.96 -1.26 -10.71
CA ILE A 331 23.18 -1.38 -11.50
C ILE A 331 23.04 -0.53 -12.74
N SER A 332 23.93 0.45 -12.87
CA SER A 332 23.99 1.32 -14.05
C SER A 332 25.24 1.02 -14.86
N PHE A 333 25.07 0.86 -16.17
CA PHE A 333 26.19 0.73 -17.11
C PHE A 333 26.27 1.96 -18.00
N SER A 334 27.49 2.45 -18.19
CA SER A 334 27.78 3.44 -19.22
C SER A 334 29.06 3.10 -19.97
N GLY A 335 29.19 3.59 -21.18
CA GLY A 335 30.33 3.35 -22.06
C GLY A 335 30.79 4.64 -22.71
N ILE A 336 32.11 4.79 -22.82
CA ILE A 336 32.73 5.79 -23.69
C ILE A 336 33.63 5.07 -24.69
N ARG A 337 33.46 5.35 -25.97
CA ARG A 337 34.14 4.64 -27.06
C ARG A 337 34.80 5.60 -28.02
N ALA A 338 35.92 5.17 -28.59
CA ALA A 338 36.63 5.85 -29.68
C ALA A 338 37.28 4.82 -30.61
N PRO A 339 37.72 5.21 -31.82
CA PRO A 339 38.62 4.40 -32.64
C PRO A 339 39.83 3.90 -31.84
N GLN A 340 40.34 2.71 -32.19
CA GLN A 340 41.50 2.13 -31.52
C GLN A 340 42.67 3.12 -31.46
N GLY A 341 43.30 3.26 -30.28
CA GLY A 341 44.37 4.22 -30.03
C GLY A 341 43.94 5.68 -29.86
N ARG A 342 42.63 5.99 -29.89
CA ARG A 342 42.09 7.37 -29.73
C ARG A 342 41.29 7.58 -28.45
N LEU A 343 41.07 6.53 -27.64
CA LEU A 343 40.21 6.64 -26.46
C LEU A 343 40.75 7.63 -25.43
N ASP A 344 42.03 7.55 -25.10
CA ASP A 344 42.64 8.42 -24.07
C ASP A 344 42.65 9.90 -24.50
N SER A 345 42.88 10.18 -25.79
CA SER A 345 42.83 11.55 -26.33
C SER A 345 41.41 12.11 -26.50
N SER A 346 40.39 11.24 -26.46
CA SER A 346 38.97 11.60 -26.56
C SER A 346 38.27 11.63 -25.19
N GLU A 347 38.94 11.19 -24.12
CA GLU A 347 38.31 10.96 -22.83
C GLU A 347 37.67 12.23 -22.25
N SER A 348 38.33 13.39 -22.34
CA SER A 348 37.80 14.65 -21.81
C SER A 348 36.51 15.09 -22.53
N LEU A 349 36.47 14.97 -23.86
CA LEU A 349 35.28 15.20 -24.68
C LEU A 349 34.16 14.24 -24.28
N LEU A 350 34.44 12.94 -24.27
CA LEU A 350 33.47 11.90 -23.97
C LEU A 350 32.91 12.04 -22.55
N GLN A 351 33.76 12.35 -21.57
CA GLN A 351 33.33 12.62 -20.21
C GLN A 351 32.44 13.87 -20.12
N ARG A 352 32.76 14.94 -20.86
CA ARG A 352 31.91 16.15 -20.90
C ARG A 352 30.52 15.86 -21.47
N VAL A 353 30.44 15.10 -22.57
CA VAL A 353 29.14 14.66 -23.13
C VAL A 353 28.39 13.79 -22.12
N SER A 354 29.07 12.81 -21.54
CA SER A 354 28.48 11.87 -20.58
C SER A 354 27.96 12.55 -19.32
N GLN A 355 28.55 13.69 -18.90
CA GLN A 355 28.20 14.43 -17.68
C GLN A 355 27.30 15.64 -17.93
N SER A 356 27.01 15.99 -19.19
CA SER A 356 26.23 17.18 -19.52
C SER A 356 24.73 17.00 -19.35
N PHE A 357 24.24 15.76 -19.28
CA PHE A 357 22.82 15.50 -19.14
C PHE A 357 22.34 15.88 -17.74
N ALA A 358 21.18 16.49 -17.61
CA ALA A 358 20.63 16.88 -16.34
C ALA A 358 19.13 16.70 -16.37
N LYS A 359 18.59 16.21 -15.25
CA LYS A 359 17.14 16.12 -15.08
C LYS A 359 16.56 17.53 -14.94
N GLU A 360 15.53 17.83 -15.74
CA GLU A 360 14.87 19.13 -15.76
C GLU A 360 14.12 19.42 -14.46
N THR A 361 14.11 20.68 -14.03
CA THR A 361 13.46 21.07 -12.76
C THR A 361 11.94 20.83 -12.78
N PRO A 362 11.19 21.21 -13.82
CA PRO A 362 9.76 20.89 -13.91
C PRO A 362 9.49 19.38 -13.86
N TYR A 363 10.36 18.58 -14.48
CA TYR A 363 10.26 17.13 -14.44
C TYR A 363 10.50 16.55 -13.04
N LYS A 364 11.52 17.04 -12.32
CA LYS A 364 11.77 16.66 -10.91
C LYS A 364 10.53 16.91 -10.05
N GLN A 365 9.87 18.03 -10.24
CA GLN A 365 8.65 18.38 -9.49
C GLN A 365 7.49 17.44 -9.84
N ALA A 366 7.28 17.15 -11.13
CA ALA A 366 6.26 16.20 -11.57
C ALA A 366 6.50 14.80 -11.00
N GLU A 367 7.74 14.32 -11.03
CA GLU A 367 8.12 13.03 -10.45
C GLU A 367 7.88 12.99 -8.94
N VAL A 368 8.26 14.03 -8.20
CA VAL A 368 8.00 14.12 -6.76
C VAL A 368 6.51 14.13 -6.46
N ALA A 369 5.71 14.90 -7.21
CA ALA A 369 4.26 14.95 -7.03
C ALA A 369 3.61 13.59 -7.32
N PHE A 370 4.01 12.92 -8.39
CA PHE A 370 3.55 11.58 -8.72
C PHE A 370 3.88 10.57 -7.61
N GLN A 371 5.09 10.61 -7.07
CA GLN A 371 5.49 9.76 -5.96
C GLN A 371 4.67 10.05 -4.69
N GLN A 372 4.47 11.32 -4.34
CA GLN A 372 3.63 11.70 -3.20
C GLN A 372 2.20 11.17 -3.34
N GLN A 373 1.61 11.27 -4.55
CA GLN A 373 0.28 10.71 -4.82
C GLN A 373 0.25 9.19 -4.68
N LEU A 374 1.28 8.48 -5.16
CA LEU A 374 1.39 7.04 -4.96
C LEU A 374 1.48 6.69 -3.46
N PHE A 375 2.32 7.39 -2.70
CA PHE A 375 2.44 7.18 -1.26
C PHE A 375 1.13 7.43 -0.51
N GLN A 376 0.43 8.52 -0.82
CA GLN A 376 -0.88 8.83 -0.23
C GLN A 376 -1.87 7.70 -0.51
N LYS A 377 -1.97 7.27 -1.77
CA LYS A 377 -2.87 6.17 -2.16
C LYS A 377 -2.56 4.87 -1.42
N ILE A 378 -1.28 4.56 -1.21
CA ILE A 378 -0.86 3.38 -0.45
C ILE A 378 -1.23 3.52 1.03
N ALA A 379 -1.00 4.68 1.63
CA ALA A 379 -1.38 4.96 3.01
C ALA A 379 -2.90 4.84 3.21
N ASP A 380 -3.70 5.36 2.28
CA ASP A 380 -5.15 5.27 2.30
C ASP A 380 -5.63 3.82 2.21
N LEU A 381 -5.02 3.01 1.34
CA LEU A 381 -5.33 1.58 1.23
C LEU A 381 -4.96 0.81 2.50
N ALA A 382 -3.82 1.14 3.13
CA ALA A 382 -3.43 0.55 4.41
C ALA A 382 -4.45 0.90 5.51
N ALA A 383 -4.84 2.17 5.61
CA ALA A 383 -5.84 2.62 6.57
C ALA A 383 -7.21 1.97 6.34
N GLN A 384 -7.60 1.71 5.09
CA GLN A 384 -8.82 0.96 4.77
C GLN A 384 -8.71 -0.51 5.24
N GLY A 385 -7.58 -1.16 5.00
CA GLY A 385 -7.32 -2.52 5.47
C GLY A 385 -7.36 -2.65 6.99
N ASP A 386 -6.81 -1.68 7.72
CA ASP A 386 -6.84 -1.66 9.19
C ASP A 386 -8.25 -1.47 9.73
N ARG A 387 -9.05 -0.56 9.13
CA ARG A 387 -10.47 -0.42 9.47
C ARG A 387 -11.23 -1.73 9.25
N GLN A 388 -10.96 -2.43 8.14
CA GLN A 388 -11.59 -3.72 7.86
C GLN A 388 -11.21 -4.78 8.90
N ARG A 389 -9.93 -4.84 9.29
CA ARG A 389 -9.46 -5.76 10.33
C ARG A 389 -10.14 -5.47 11.67
N GLN A 390 -10.26 -4.20 12.04
CA GLN A 390 -10.91 -3.81 13.30
C GLN A 390 -12.39 -4.21 13.31
N MET A 391 -13.12 -4.00 12.21
CA MET A 391 -14.52 -4.44 12.11
C MET A 391 -14.68 -5.95 12.30
N ILE A 392 -13.74 -6.76 11.80
CA ILE A 392 -13.76 -8.22 11.99
C ILE A 392 -13.54 -8.59 13.46
N ILE A 393 -12.59 -7.91 14.12
CA ILE A 393 -12.31 -8.12 15.55
C ILE A 393 -13.53 -7.75 16.40
N ASP A 394 -14.11 -6.58 16.15
CA ASP A 394 -15.28 -6.07 16.89
C ASP A 394 -16.49 -6.99 16.70
N ALA A 395 -16.74 -7.45 15.46
CA ALA A 395 -17.79 -8.42 15.17
C ALA A 395 -17.54 -9.77 15.86
N GLY A 396 -16.30 -10.23 15.90
CA GLY A 396 -15.90 -11.45 16.62
C GLY A 396 -16.15 -11.32 18.13
N GLN A 397 -15.78 -10.19 18.74
CA GLN A 397 -16.00 -9.95 20.16
C GLN A 397 -17.50 -9.84 20.49
N ALA A 398 -18.29 -9.18 19.64
CA ALA A 398 -19.73 -9.12 19.79
C ALA A 398 -20.36 -10.53 19.76
N ASN A 399 -19.90 -11.40 18.85
CA ASN A 399 -20.36 -12.78 18.78
C ASN A 399 -19.98 -13.60 20.04
N ILE A 400 -18.76 -13.45 20.55
CA ILE A 400 -18.33 -14.10 21.81
C ILE A 400 -19.20 -13.62 22.98
N ASN A 401 -19.47 -12.32 23.06
CA ASN A 401 -20.30 -11.75 24.13
C ASN A 401 -21.75 -12.29 24.05
N ALA A 402 -22.32 -12.38 22.84
CA ALA A 402 -23.65 -12.94 22.62
C ALA A 402 -23.72 -14.44 22.98
N MET A 403 -22.68 -15.21 22.65
CA MET A 403 -22.58 -16.62 23.02
C MET A 403 -22.46 -16.81 24.53
N ASN A 404 -21.65 -15.99 25.21
CA ASN A 404 -21.53 -16.01 26.66
C ASN A 404 -22.84 -15.64 27.36
N GLN A 405 -23.57 -14.65 26.84
CA GLN A 405 -24.88 -14.29 27.36
C GLN A 405 -25.89 -15.44 27.20
N SER A 406 -25.98 -16.02 25.99
CA SER A 406 -26.84 -17.18 25.72
C SER A 406 -26.49 -18.37 26.61
N GLY A 407 -25.20 -18.58 26.90
CA GLY A 407 -24.73 -19.59 27.83
C GLY A 407 -25.20 -19.35 29.27
N ARG A 408 -25.10 -18.10 29.75
CA ARG A 408 -25.60 -17.73 31.09
C ARG A 408 -27.11 -17.92 31.19
N GLU A 409 -27.87 -17.51 30.18
CA GLU A 409 -29.32 -17.68 30.13
C GLU A 409 -29.71 -19.17 30.12
N ARG A 410 -28.98 -20.01 29.36
CA ARG A 410 -29.19 -21.46 29.37
C ARG A 410 -28.89 -22.07 30.74
N MET A 411 -27.80 -21.68 31.39
CA MET A 411 -27.48 -22.16 32.74
C MET A 411 -28.52 -21.71 33.77
N ALA A 412 -28.99 -20.46 33.71
CA ALA A 412 -30.06 -19.96 34.57
C ALA A 412 -31.37 -20.73 34.36
N SER A 413 -31.73 -21.01 33.10
CA SER A 413 -32.90 -21.82 32.75
C SER A 413 -32.79 -23.26 33.25
N MET A 414 -31.63 -23.91 33.08
CA MET A 414 -31.39 -25.26 33.64
C MET A 414 -31.48 -25.27 35.16
N LYS A 415 -30.91 -24.25 35.83
CA LYS A 415 -31.03 -24.13 37.29
C LYS A 415 -32.48 -23.97 37.73
N ALA A 416 -33.25 -23.10 37.07
CA ALA A 416 -34.67 -22.92 37.37
C ALA A 416 -35.48 -24.20 37.17
N GLN A 417 -35.21 -24.96 36.11
CA GLN A 417 -35.83 -26.26 35.86
C GLN A 417 -35.47 -27.28 36.95
N ASN A 418 -34.20 -27.33 37.35
CA ASN A 418 -33.75 -28.23 38.42
C ASN A 418 -34.40 -27.87 39.77
N ASP A 419 -34.42 -26.58 40.12
CA ASP A 419 -35.04 -26.09 41.35
C ASP A 419 -36.56 -26.38 41.35
N ALA A 420 -37.24 -26.19 40.22
CA ALA A 420 -38.66 -26.55 40.06
C ALA A 420 -38.92 -28.06 40.20
N PHE A 421 -38.04 -28.90 39.66
CA PHE A 421 -38.13 -30.35 39.82
C PHE A 421 -37.96 -30.79 41.27
N HIS A 422 -37.02 -30.19 42.01
CA HIS A 422 -36.85 -30.47 43.43
C HIS A 422 -38.04 -30.00 44.27
N ALA A 423 -38.59 -28.83 43.97
CA ALA A 423 -39.81 -28.34 44.62
C ALA A 423 -41.00 -29.29 44.38
N PHE A 424 -41.18 -29.75 43.14
CA PHE A 424 -42.19 -30.75 42.80
C PHE A 424 -42.00 -32.07 43.58
N GLN A 425 -40.76 -32.56 43.70
CA GLN A 425 -40.49 -33.75 44.51
C GLN A 425 -40.82 -33.56 45.99
N GLN A 426 -40.48 -32.40 46.56
CA GLN A 426 -40.80 -32.08 47.95
C GLN A 426 -42.32 -32.05 48.15
N GLN A 427 -43.04 -31.35 47.29
CA GLN A 427 -44.50 -31.29 47.32
C GLN A 427 -45.13 -32.68 47.17
N SER A 428 -44.61 -33.52 46.27
CA SER A 428 -45.05 -34.90 46.11
C SER A 428 -44.83 -35.73 47.37
N ARG A 429 -43.66 -35.60 48.03
CA ARG A 429 -43.38 -36.24 49.32
C ARG A 429 -44.34 -35.76 50.41
N GLU A 430 -44.58 -34.47 50.52
CA GLU A 430 -45.52 -33.89 51.50
C GLU A 430 -46.95 -34.38 51.28
N ASN A 431 -47.41 -34.42 50.03
CA ASN A 431 -48.73 -34.94 49.69
C ASN A 431 -48.85 -36.44 50.01
N ASN A 432 -47.80 -37.22 49.74
CA ASN A 432 -47.75 -38.64 50.09
C ASN A 432 -47.77 -38.84 51.62
N LEU A 433 -47.01 -38.04 52.37
CA LEU A 433 -47.03 -38.06 53.84
C LEU A 433 -48.40 -37.68 54.39
N ARG A 434 -49.02 -36.62 53.88
CA ARG A 434 -50.38 -36.22 54.28
C ARG A 434 -51.39 -37.34 54.02
N THR A 435 -51.31 -37.98 52.86
CA THR A 435 -52.14 -39.13 52.50
C THR A 435 -51.90 -40.29 53.47
N PHE A 436 -50.64 -40.61 53.76
CA PHE A 436 -50.27 -41.65 54.72
C PHE A 436 -50.82 -41.38 56.13
N TYR A 437 -50.67 -40.15 56.65
CA TYR A 437 -51.20 -39.78 57.96
C TYR A 437 -52.73 -39.86 58.01
N SER A 438 -53.42 -39.42 56.96
CA SER A 438 -54.89 -39.55 56.89
C SER A 438 -55.34 -41.01 56.84
N ASP A 439 -54.60 -41.89 56.14
CA ASP A 439 -54.89 -43.33 56.13
C ASP A 439 -54.64 -43.98 57.50
N MET A 440 -53.56 -43.60 58.18
CA MET A 440 -53.26 -44.04 59.55
C MET A 440 -54.36 -43.62 60.53
N GLN A 441 -54.78 -42.35 60.52
CA GLN A 441 -55.87 -41.87 61.36
C GLN A 441 -57.18 -42.61 61.09
N ARG A 442 -57.48 -42.87 59.81
CA ARG A 442 -58.65 -43.68 59.43
C ARG A 442 -58.57 -45.10 59.98
N LYS A 443 -57.41 -45.75 59.89
CA LYS A 443 -57.19 -47.11 60.43
C LYS A 443 -57.27 -47.15 61.95
N ASP A 444 -56.74 -46.13 62.64
CA ASP A 444 -56.84 -46.02 64.09
C ASP A 444 -58.30 -45.81 64.53
N ALA A 445 -59.07 -44.98 63.83
CA ALA A 445 -60.50 -44.82 64.09
C ALA A 445 -61.26 -46.15 63.93
N LEU A 446 -61.02 -46.89 62.83
CA LEU A 446 -61.63 -48.21 62.61
C LEU A 446 -61.22 -49.23 63.69
N LYS A 447 -59.97 -49.18 64.16
CA LYS A 447 -59.51 -50.04 65.27
C LYS A 447 -60.23 -49.68 66.56
N GLN A 448 -60.40 -48.39 66.84
CA GLN A 448 -61.13 -47.93 68.02
C GLN A 448 -62.60 -48.39 67.98
N ASP A 449 -63.25 -48.31 66.82
CA ASP A 449 -64.61 -48.83 66.62
C ASP A 449 -64.68 -50.33 66.90
N TYR A 450 -63.69 -51.11 66.44
CA TYR A 450 -63.63 -52.55 66.72
C TYR A 450 -63.39 -52.85 68.20
N VAL A 451 -62.53 -52.09 68.88
CA VAL A 451 -62.28 -52.23 70.32
C VAL A 451 -63.55 -51.92 71.11
N ASN A 452 -64.25 -50.85 70.76
CA ASN A 452 -65.53 -50.48 71.38
C ASN A 452 -66.58 -51.59 71.17
N TYR A 453 -66.71 -52.08 69.93
CA TYR A 453 -67.61 -53.20 69.62
C TYR A 453 -67.29 -54.47 70.42
N ALA A 454 -66.01 -54.87 70.49
CA ALA A 454 -65.58 -56.05 71.23
C ALA A 454 -65.71 -55.90 72.76
N GLY A 455 -65.57 -54.68 73.27
CA GLY A 455 -65.77 -54.33 74.69
C GLY A 455 -67.24 -54.26 75.11
N ASN A 456 -68.19 -54.40 74.18
CA ASN A 456 -69.60 -54.12 74.39
C ASN A 456 -69.83 -52.70 74.95
N GLU A 457 -69.02 -51.77 74.48
CA GLU A 457 -69.03 -50.36 74.88
C GLU A 457 -69.33 -49.49 73.66
N SER A 458 -70.21 -48.51 73.82
CA SER A 458 -70.56 -47.56 72.76
C SER A 458 -69.96 -46.20 73.07
N TYR A 459 -69.19 -45.65 72.13
CA TYR A 459 -68.61 -44.32 72.24
C TYR A 459 -69.61 -43.27 71.75
N TYR A 460 -69.89 -42.27 72.58
CA TYR A 460 -70.83 -41.18 72.31
C TYR A 460 -70.12 -39.83 72.41
N ILE A 461 -70.39 -38.92 71.48
CA ILE A 461 -69.94 -37.52 71.61
C ILE A 461 -71.13 -36.71 72.07
N ASP A 462 -71.00 -36.06 73.23
CA ASP A 462 -72.00 -35.13 73.75
C ASP A 462 -72.15 -33.94 72.78
N PRO A 463 -73.34 -33.72 72.17
CA PRO A 463 -73.55 -32.67 71.19
C PRO A 463 -73.47 -31.26 71.79
N VAL A 464 -73.56 -31.12 73.12
CA VAL A 464 -73.50 -29.81 73.81
C VAL A 464 -72.08 -29.46 74.22
N SER A 465 -71.28 -30.44 74.66
CA SER A 465 -69.93 -30.20 75.17
C SER A 465 -68.80 -30.61 74.21
N GLY A 466 -69.10 -31.43 73.20
CA GLY A 466 -68.10 -32.05 72.33
C GLY A 466 -67.25 -33.13 73.02
N ALA A 467 -67.52 -33.45 74.28
CA ALA A 467 -66.77 -34.45 75.03
C ALA A 467 -67.20 -35.87 74.65
N GLY A 468 -66.24 -36.73 74.37
CA GLY A 468 -66.47 -38.16 74.16
C GLY A 468 -66.67 -38.92 75.47
N VAL A 469 -67.72 -39.73 75.56
CA VAL A 469 -68.05 -40.57 76.71
C VAL A 469 -68.29 -41.99 76.22
N THR A 470 -67.61 -42.96 76.82
CA THR A 470 -67.81 -44.40 76.56
C THR A 470 -68.83 -44.95 77.55
N ILE A 471 -69.87 -45.63 77.07
CA ILE A 471 -70.95 -46.19 77.89
C ILE A 471 -71.02 -47.70 77.63
N ALA A 472 -71.01 -48.51 78.70
CA ALA A 472 -71.20 -49.95 78.59
C ALA A 472 -72.64 -50.28 78.16
N ASN A 473 -72.81 -51.19 77.21
CA ASN A 473 -74.13 -51.63 76.76
C ASN A 473 -74.75 -52.55 77.81
N GLU A 474 -75.88 -52.14 78.40
CA GLU A 474 -76.66 -53.01 79.28
C GLU A 474 -77.53 -53.98 78.47
N PRO A 475 -77.46 -55.30 78.69
CA PRO A 475 -78.27 -56.28 77.96
C PRO A 475 -79.77 -56.09 78.23
N GLY A 476 -80.57 -55.91 77.19
CA GLY A 476 -82.04 -55.93 77.26
C GLY A 476 -82.75 -54.57 77.17
N VAL A 477 -82.03 -53.47 76.90
CA VAL A 477 -82.63 -52.15 76.72
C VAL A 477 -82.40 -51.64 75.29
N GLU A 478 -83.46 -51.54 74.49
CA GLU A 478 -83.42 -51.08 73.08
C GLU A 478 -83.33 -49.55 72.92
N ALA A 479 -83.15 -48.81 74.02
CA ALA A 479 -83.01 -47.35 74.01
C ALA A 479 -81.99 -46.88 75.05
N TRP A 480 -81.22 -45.86 74.68
CA TRP A 480 -80.11 -45.35 75.47
C TRP A 480 -80.65 -44.40 76.55
N TYR A 481 -80.49 -44.74 77.82
CA TYR A 481 -80.87 -43.85 78.92
C TYR A 481 -79.69 -43.61 79.87
N ARG A 482 -79.57 -42.39 80.38
CA ARG A 482 -78.68 -42.08 81.51
C ARG A 482 -79.49 -41.37 82.57
N GLN A 483 -79.26 -41.75 83.81
CA GLN A 483 -79.80 -41.06 84.97
C GLN A 483 -78.83 -39.94 85.37
N ASP A 484 -79.31 -38.70 85.51
CA ASP A 484 -78.48 -37.63 86.08
C ASP A 484 -78.32 -37.82 87.60
N GLY A 485 -77.43 -37.01 88.20
CA GLY A 485 -77.21 -37.01 89.66
C GLY A 485 -78.43 -36.61 90.50
N TRP A 486 -79.53 -36.23 89.86
CA TRP A 486 -80.81 -35.87 90.47
C TRP A 486 -81.89 -36.94 90.25
N GLY A 487 -81.54 -38.06 89.60
CA GLY A 487 -82.45 -39.19 89.39
C GLY A 487 -83.29 -39.11 88.11
N ASN A 488 -83.12 -38.07 87.28
CA ASN A 488 -83.90 -37.92 86.05
C ASN A 488 -83.29 -38.75 84.92
N TRP A 489 -84.14 -39.46 84.17
CA TRP A 489 -83.73 -40.25 83.01
C TRP A 489 -83.77 -39.42 81.73
N TYR A 490 -82.66 -39.37 81.01
CA TYR A 490 -82.58 -38.76 79.69
C TYR A 490 -82.42 -39.85 78.65
N GLN A 491 -83.28 -39.84 77.65
CA GLN A 491 -83.16 -40.69 76.48
C GLN A 491 -82.20 -40.03 75.48
N PHE A 492 -81.14 -40.74 75.08
CA PHE A 492 -80.28 -40.31 73.99
C PHE A 492 -80.81 -40.88 72.69
N GLN A 493 -80.92 -40.02 71.67
CA GLN A 493 -80.97 -40.50 70.29
C GLN A 493 -79.55 -40.86 69.88
N PRO A 494 -79.30 -42.08 69.35
CA PRO A 494 -77.97 -42.44 68.89
C PRO A 494 -77.54 -41.48 67.79
N ALA A 495 -76.30 -40.99 67.88
CA ALA A 495 -75.65 -40.35 66.74
C ALA A 495 -75.48 -41.43 65.67
N THR A 496 -76.40 -41.50 64.71
CA THR A 496 -76.26 -42.36 63.55
C THR A 496 -75.05 -41.89 62.74
N HIS A 497 -73.90 -42.52 62.97
CA HIS A 497 -72.72 -42.44 62.11
C HIS A 497 -72.90 -43.24 60.80
N LEU A 498 -74.13 -43.28 60.26
CA LEU A 498 -74.40 -43.74 58.90
C LEU A 498 -74.71 -42.54 58.01
N GLY A 499 -73.78 -41.59 58.00
CA GLY A 499 -73.70 -40.56 56.97
C GLY A 499 -73.01 -41.12 55.73
N GLY A 500 -73.79 -41.50 54.71
CA GLY A 500 -73.40 -41.37 53.31
C GLY A 500 -72.39 -42.37 52.74
N LEU A 501 -72.85 -43.58 52.42
CA LEU A 501 -72.42 -44.26 51.20
C LEU A 501 -73.38 -43.84 50.08
N VAL A 502 -73.09 -42.71 49.45
CA VAL A 502 -73.59 -42.36 48.11
C VAL A 502 -72.34 -42.28 47.22
N ARG A 503 -72.42 -42.94 46.06
CA ARG A 503 -71.33 -43.18 45.10
C ARG A 503 -70.52 -41.94 44.71
#